data_AF-A0A519Q592-F1
#
_entry.id   AF-A0A519Q592-F1
#
_cell.length_a   1.000
_cell.length_b   1.000
_cell.length_c   1.000
_cell.angle_alpha   90.00
_cell.angle_beta   90.00
_cell.angle_gamma   90.00
#
_symmetry.space_group_name_H-M   'P 1'
#
loop_
_entity.id
_entity.type
_entity.pdbx_description
1 polymer ?
#
loop_
_entity_poly.entity_id
_entity_poly.type
_entity_poly.pdbx_seq_one_letter_code
_entity_poly.pdbx_strand_id
1 'polypeptide(L)'
;YAAVTRETIDGANPQGWLPEEKVTVEQALVAYTAANAYAGFQEDRLGKLAPGFLADLVVLGADPFTADVETLKEIPVLATYVGGRARYQA
;
A
#
# COMPACT_ATOMS: atom_id res chain seq x y z
N TYR A 1 -4.78 -5.04 -2.57
CA TYR A 1 -5.43 -6.32 -2.93
C TYR A 1 -5.63 -7.20 -1.70
N ALA A 2 -4.63 -7.99 -1.25
CA ALA A 2 -4.85 -9.02 -0.22
C ALA A 2 -5.44 -8.52 1.11
N ALA A 3 -5.02 -7.36 1.63
CA ALA A 3 -5.63 -6.80 2.85
C ALA A 3 -7.11 -6.42 2.67
N VAL A 4 -7.50 -6.02 1.46
CA VAL A 4 -8.84 -5.51 1.14
C VAL A 4 -9.79 -6.65 0.74
N THR A 5 -9.31 -7.60 -0.05
CA THR A 5 -10.13 -8.72 -0.54
C THR A 5 -10.05 -9.93 0.38
N ARG A 6 -8.97 -10.06 1.17
CA ARG A 6 -8.57 -11.25 1.93
C ARG A 6 -8.43 -12.51 1.07
N GLU A 7 -8.44 -12.39 -0.25
CA GLU A 7 -8.30 -13.53 -1.16
C GLU A 7 -6.88 -14.11 -1.11
N THR A 8 -6.82 -15.44 -1.16
CA THR A 8 -5.55 -16.16 -1.23
C THR A 8 -5.05 -16.22 -2.67
N ILE A 9 -3.73 -16.15 -2.87
CA ILE A 9 -3.10 -16.12 -4.20
C ILE A 9 -3.37 -17.40 -4.99
N ASP A 10 -3.61 -18.52 -4.30
CA ASP A 10 -3.95 -19.82 -4.87
C ASP A 10 -5.44 -19.98 -5.25
N GLY A 11 -6.28 -18.97 -4.97
CA GLY A 11 -7.72 -18.99 -5.26
C GLY A 11 -8.56 -19.87 -4.33
N ALA A 12 -7.98 -20.47 -3.28
CA ALA A 12 -8.69 -21.38 -2.38
C ALA A 12 -9.81 -20.68 -1.56
N ASN A 13 -9.75 -19.36 -1.41
CA ASN A 13 -10.72 -18.57 -0.65
C ASN A 13 -11.21 -17.36 -1.49
N PRO A 14 -12.11 -17.56 -2.47
CA PRO A 14 -12.55 -16.50 -3.38
C PRO A 14 -13.42 -15.43 -2.70
N GLN A 15 -13.98 -15.72 -1.52
CA GLN A 15 -14.70 -14.74 -0.71
C GLN A 15 -13.80 -14.08 0.35
N GLY A 16 -12.52 -14.46 0.40
CA GLY A 16 -11.54 -14.01 1.38
C GLY A 16 -11.35 -15.00 2.55
N TRP A 17 -10.10 -15.20 2.96
CA TRP A 17 -9.72 -15.95 4.16
C TRP A 17 -9.91 -15.07 5.41
N LEU A 18 -10.80 -15.48 6.32
CA LEU A 18 -11.35 -14.63 7.38
C LEU A 18 -11.98 -13.35 6.80
N PRO A 19 -13.10 -13.47 6.05
CA PRO A 19 -13.70 -12.37 5.31
C PRO A 19 -14.14 -11.19 6.19
N GLU A 20 -14.40 -11.43 7.48
CA GLU A 20 -14.70 -10.42 8.49
C GLU A 20 -13.50 -9.52 8.82
N GLU A 21 -12.27 -9.93 8.48
CA GLU A 21 -11.04 -9.15 8.66
C GLU A 21 -10.68 -8.30 7.44
N LYS A 22 -11.55 -8.20 6.43
CA LYS A 22 -11.35 -7.29 5.29
C LYS A 22 -11.29 -5.85 5.80
N VAL A 23 -10.29 -5.11 5.32
CA VAL A 23 -10.15 -3.68 5.61
C VAL A 23 -10.40 -2.83 4.36
N THR A 24 -10.76 -1.57 4.55
CA THR A 24 -10.89 -0.62 3.44
C THR A 24 -9.53 -0.33 2.80
N VAL A 25 -9.53 0.20 1.58
CA VAL A 25 -8.30 0.68 0.91
C VAL A 25 -7.58 1.72 1.79
N GLU A 26 -8.32 2.64 2.40
CA GLU A 26 -7.77 3.64 3.31
C GLU A 26 -7.05 3.00 4.50
N GLN A 27 -7.72 2.06 5.19
CA GLN A 27 -7.16 1.32 6.31
C GLN A 27 -5.90 0.55 5.89
N ALA A 28 -5.91 -0.08 4.72
CA ALA A 28 -4.75 -0.78 4.19
C ALA A 28 -3.59 0.19 3.90
N LEU A 29 -3.84 1.34 3.28
CA LEU A 29 -2.81 2.36 3.01
C LEU A 29 -2.19 2.88 4.30
N VAL A 30 -3.01 3.19 5.32
CA VAL A 30 -2.52 3.59 6.65
C VAL A 30 -1.68 2.48 7.28
N ALA A 31 -2.15 1.22 7.21
CA ALA A 31 -1.44 0.06 7.73
C ALA A 31 -0.05 -0.10 7.11
N TYR A 32 0.06 0.02 5.78
CA TYR A 32 1.33 -0.13 5.06
C TYR A 32 2.26 1.10 5.13
N THR A 33 1.78 2.25 5.62
CA THR A 33 2.56 3.49 5.67
C THR A 33 2.73 3.98 7.11
N ALA A 34 1.85 4.85 7.59
CA ALA A 34 1.98 5.53 8.87
C ALA A 34 1.97 4.56 10.07
N ALA A 35 1.12 3.54 10.05
CA ALA A 35 1.04 2.58 11.16
C ALA A 35 2.26 1.65 11.18
N ASN A 36 2.80 1.25 10.02
CA ASN A 36 4.05 0.50 9.94
C ASN A 36 5.24 1.32 10.47
N ALA A 37 5.34 2.59 10.07
CA ALA A 37 6.38 3.49 10.59
C ALA A 37 6.30 3.62 12.13
N TYR A 38 5.10 3.75 12.69
CA TYR A 38 4.89 3.75 14.14
C TYR A 38 5.27 2.43 14.80
N ALA A 39 4.85 1.29 14.25
CA ALA A 39 5.19 -0.03 14.77
C ALA A 39 6.72 -0.28 14.77
N GLY A 40 7.45 0.36 13.85
CA GLY A 40 8.90 0.32 13.77
C GLY A 40 9.63 1.38 14.60
N PHE A 41 8.94 2.27 15.32
CA PHE A 41 9.50 3.44 16.01
C PHE A 41 10.24 4.41 15.05
N GLN A 42 9.65 4.67 13.88
CA GLN A 42 10.19 5.52 12.82
C GLN A 42 9.18 6.56 12.33
N GLU A 43 8.09 6.78 13.08
CA GLU A 43 7.00 7.70 12.76
C GLU A 43 7.41 9.18 12.71
N ASP A 44 8.60 9.50 13.20
CA ASP A 44 9.22 10.83 13.14
C ASP A 44 9.89 11.12 11.79
N ARG A 45 10.12 10.10 10.96
CA ARG A 45 10.87 10.23 9.70
C ARG A 45 10.33 9.43 8.51
N LEU A 46 9.41 8.48 8.72
CA LEU A 46 8.83 7.60 7.68
C LEU A 46 7.30 7.57 7.70
N GLY A 47 6.72 6.97 6.66
CA GLY A 47 5.29 6.64 6.59
C GLY A 47 4.36 7.82 6.28
N LYS A 48 4.90 9.02 6.05
CA LYS A 48 4.14 10.24 5.67
C LYS A 48 4.89 11.02 4.61
N LEU A 49 4.14 11.65 3.70
CA LEU A 49 4.65 12.64 2.77
C LEU A 49 4.44 14.03 3.34
N ALA A 50 5.42 14.53 4.09
CA ALA A 50 5.40 15.84 4.71
C ALA A 50 6.84 16.39 4.85
N PRO A 51 7.04 17.71 4.97
CA PRO A 51 8.36 18.27 5.26
C PRO A 51 9.00 17.65 6.51
N GLY A 52 10.29 17.31 6.42
CA GLY A 52 11.05 16.65 7.49
C GLY A 52 11.09 15.12 7.42
N PHE A 53 10.25 14.50 6.61
CA PHE A 53 10.24 13.04 6.39
C PHE A 53 11.16 12.65 5.25
N LEU A 54 11.61 11.39 5.22
CA LEU A 54 12.33 10.85 4.07
C LEU A 54 11.41 10.87 2.84
N ALA A 55 11.97 11.27 1.70
CA ALA A 55 11.28 11.23 0.41
C ALA A 55 11.24 9.79 -0.14
N ASP A 56 10.61 8.91 0.62
CA ASP A 56 10.29 7.52 0.27
C ASP A 56 8.86 7.50 -0.26
N LEU A 57 8.71 7.33 -1.58
CA LEU A 57 7.40 7.36 -2.22
C LEU A 57 7.34 6.47 -3.45
N VAL A 58 6.12 6.05 -3.77
CA VAL A 58 5.79 5.36 -5.02
C VAL A 58 4.80 6.20 -5.81
N VAL A 59 4.96 6.21 -7.13
CA VAL A 59 3.97 6.77 -8.06
C VAL A 59 3.20 5.61 -8.64
N LEU A 60 1.90 5.55 -8.38
CA LEU A 60 1.01 4.51 -8.89
C LEU A 60 0.37 4.95 -10.21
N GLY A 61 0.15 4.01 -11.13
CA GLY A 61 -0.48 4.29 -12.42
C GLY A 61 -2.00 4.42 -12.38
N ALA A 62 -2.61 4.09 -11.25
CA ALA A 62 -4.02 4.28 -10.98
C ALA A 62 -4.23 4.63 -9.50
N ASP A 63 -5.34 5.29 -9.21
CA ASP A 63 -5.74 5.62 -7.85
C ASP A 63 -6.39 4.40 -7.17
N PRO A 64 -5.78 3.85 -6.11
CA PRO A 64 -6.34 2.68 -5.42
C PRO A 64 -7.68 2.96 -4.73
N PHE A 65 -8.05 4.22 -4.47
CA PHE A 65 -9.35 4.56 -3.87
C PHE A 65 -10.52 4.44 -4.84
N THR A 66 -10.25 4.46 -6.15
CA THR A 66 -11.27 4.43 -7.20
C THR A 66 -11.18 3.19 -8.10
N ALA A 67 -10.05 2.47 -8.05
CA ALA A 67 -9.87 1.21 -8.74
C ALA A 67 -10.78 0.10 -8.19
N ASP A 68 -11.11 -0.88 -9.04
CA ASP A 68 -11.77 -2.10 -8.61
C ASP A 68 -10.86 -2.89 -7.66
N VAL A 69 -11.41 -3.33 -6.53
CA VAL A 69 -10.69 -4.11 -5.52
C VAL A 69 -10.05 -5.37 -6.09
N GLU A 70 -10.67 -5.99 -7.10
CA GLU A 70 -10.16 -7.19 -7.77
C GLU A 70 -8.88 -6.91 -8.58
N THR A 71 -8.73 -5.69 -9.10
CA THR A 71 -7.61 -5.27 -9.95
C THR A 71 -6.52 -4.50 -9.20
N LEU A 72 -6.68 -4.26 -7.89
CA LEU A 72 -5.69 -3.51 -7.10
C LEU A 72 -4.25 -4.05 -7.21
N LYS A 73 -4.07 -5.36 -7.42
CA LYS A 73 -2.74 -5.99 -7.57
C LYS A 73 -2.10 -5.73 -8.94
N GLU A 74 -2.88 -5.23 -9.90
CA GLU A 74 -2.47 -4.97 -11.27
C GLU A 74 -2.08 -3.50 -11.48
N ILE A 75 -2.37 -2.62 -10.51
CA ILE A 75 -1.97 -1.21 -10.57
C ILE A 75 -0.45 -1.13 -10.73
N PRO A 76 0.07 -0.59 -11.84
CA PRO A 76 1.49 -0.55 -12.07
C PRO A 76 2.14 0.49 -11.16
N VAL A 77 3.33 0.18 -10.67
CA VAL A 77 4.22 1.18 -10.09
C VAL A 77 4.92 1.88 -11.25
N LEU A 78 4.74 3.19 -11.39
CA LEU A 78 5.39 3.99 -12.44
C LEU A 78 6.78 4.45 -12.01
N ALA A 79 6.97 4.71 -10.72
CA ALA A 79 8.26 5.08 -10.16
C ALA A 79 8.35 4.74 -8.67
N THR A 80 9.58 4.53 -8.19
CA THR A 80 9.89 4.39 -6.76
C THR A 80 11.08 5.27 -6.41
N TYR A 81 10.92 6.05 -5.35
CA TYR A 81 11.96 6.90 -4.80
C TYR A 81 12.29 6.44 -3.38
N VAL A 82 13.57 6.38 -3.06
CA VAL A 82 14.08 6.06 -1.73
C VAL A 82 15.10 7.12 -1.34
N GLY A 83 14.84 7.84 -0.25
CA GLY A 83 15.60 9.00 0.21
C GLY A 83 15.65 10.10 -0.85
N GLY A 84 14.59 10.28 -1.62
CA GLY A 84 14.52 11.25 -2.72
C GLY A 84 15.27 10.85 -3.98
N ARG A 85 15.87 9.66 -4.04
CA ARG A 85 16.56 9.15 -5.23
C ARG A 85 15.68 8.15 -5.96
N ALA A 86 15.51 8.35 -7.27
CA ALA A 86 14.85 7.37 -8.12
C ALA A 86 15.59 6.03 -8.05
N ARG A 87 14.88 4.96 -7.69
CA ARG A 87 15.37 3.57 -7.67
C ARG A 87 14.74 2.73 -8.75
N TYR A 88 13.56 3.13 -9.21
CA TYR A 88 12.83 2.49 -10.29
C TYR A 88 12.01 3.54 -11.04
N GLN A 89 11.95 3.39 -12.37
CA GLN A 89 11.07 4.11 -13.28
C GLN A 89 10.68 3.13 -14.41
N ALA A 90 9.39 3.08 -14.75
CA ALA A 90 8.85 2.21 -15.79
C ALA A 90 9.11 2.73 -17.21
#